data_AF-A0A1G2DZU0-F1
#
_entry.id   AF-A0A1G2DZU0-F1
#
_cell.length_a   1.000
_cell.length_b   1.000
_cell.length_c   1.000
_cell.angle_alpha   90.00
_cell.angle_beta   90.00
_cell.angle_gamma   90.00
#
_symmetry.space_group_name_H-M   'P 1'
#
loop_
_entity.id
_entity.type
_entity.pdbx_description
1 polymer ?
#
loop_
_entity_poly.entity_id
_entity_poly.type
_entity_poly.pdbx_seq_one_letter_code
_entity_poly.pdbx_strand_id
1 'polypeptide(L)'
;MKKIFFAVIAFSLLFFGLSFAEAATLYLSPAAGNYNVGNSFSVSVILNTAGATIGAAEAEINFPSDKLNVNSISKDGSVLNLWVVEPTVSGDKISFKGGKTGGFSGSGAIFVINFQAKAAGSANVSFLAGGRVLTFEAVPVNVLTGTSGGTYNIAESAPPPPPPEELPEEPPVEEPPPPAPPGEEPVPPVEPPEQPVLPIGKQIEEIINNPVVQKIVQNPVTENTVKTVVSVGVGISIVAGMAGTIPFTAGIFLPYRIFQFLGTVFSRKKKKYWGVVYDSFTKQPLDPVYLVLKNKEGTETKTKITDLNGRFGFLVSPGEYYIDIKNLASSEQDYIEVRKTRYKFPSTKIKGSKDELYDDLYHGELIKIKDPAFISINIPLDPVGFNWNEIAKKEVSRFNYHWELFKRWFPTFAFYTGLVLAFFFLFFEPNTFNITMGWVYIGLFALRSFGFRQKSWGLVLDKKTKKPLAFSIIKVFPAGTDAVIQRTICDKVGRYFILAESGVYDLLVEEKKAEEYQPVKKYSNLITKTGVLNKDLFV
;
A
#
# COMPACT_ATOMS: atom_id res chain seq x y z
N MET A 1 25.16 -15.61 -29.14
CA MET A 1 23.69 -15.67 -28.91
C MET A 1 23.31 -15.68 -27.42
N LYS A 2 23.81 -16.60 -26.56
CA LYS A 2 23.54 -16.57 -25.10
C LYS A 2 23.97 -15.28 -24.38
N LYS A 3 25.08 -14.65 -24.80
CA LYS A 3 25.63 -13.43 -24.19
C LYS A 3 24.75 -12.18 -24.39
N ILE A 4 24.05 -12.06 -25.52
CA ILE A 4 23.17 -10.92 -25.83
C ILE A 4 21.82 -11.09 -25.12
N PHE A 5 21.31 -12.32 -25.03
CA PHE A 5 20.13 -12.65 -24.22
C PHE A 5 20.37 -12.36 -22.72
N PHE A 6 21.55 -12.71 -22.18
CA PHE A 6 21.95 -12.37 -20.82
C PHE A 6 22.10 -10.86 -20.61
N ALA A 7 22.64 -10.12 -21.59
CA ALA A 7 22.77 -8.67 -21.52
C ALA A 7 21.41 -7.96 -21.49
N VAL A 8 20.41 -8.46 -22.23
CA VAL A 8 19.04 -7.89 -22.23
C VAL A 8 18.29 -8.22 -20.93
N ILE A 9 18.47 -9.43 -20.37
CA ILE A 9 17.94 -9.78 -19.05
C ILE A 9 18.62 -8.98 -17.95
N ALA A 10 19.95 -8.80 -18.01
CA ALA A 10 20.70 -7.97 -17.07
C ALA A 10 20.31 -6.50 -17.17
N PHE A 11 20.07 -5.98 -18.37
CA PHE A 11 19.60 -4.61 -18.58
C PHE A 11 18.15 -4.41 -18.11
N SER A 12 17.29 -5.42 -18.29
CA SER A 12 15.92 -5.42 -17.73
C SER A 12 15.92 -5.53 -16.19
N LEU A 13 16.89 -6.26 -15.60
CA LEU A 13 17.07 -6.33 -14.15
C LEU A 13 17.72 -5.06 -13.59
N LEU A 14 18.52 -4.32 -14.37
CA LEU A 14 19.07 -3.01 -13.99
C LEU A 14 18.03 -1.89 -13.97
N PHE A 15 16.96 -2.01 -14.76
CA PHE A 15 15.80 -1.10 -14.71
C PHE A 15 14.77 -1.48 -13.64
N PHE A 16 14.80 -2.72 -13.15
CA PHE A 16 14.24 -3.07 -11.85
C PHE A 16 15.27 -2.67 -10.80
N GLY A 17 15.29 -1.38 -10.42
CA GLY A 17 16.01 -0.99 -9.22
C GLY A 17 15.65 -1.98 -8.11
N LEU A 18 16.66 -2.70 -7.62
CA LEU A 18 16.56 -3.48 -6.40
C LEU A 18 16.17 -2.50 -5.30
N SER A 19 14.87 -2.34 -5.07
CA SER A 19 14.38 -1.81 -3.81
C SER A 19 14.81 -2.83 -2.77
N PHE A 20 15.94 -2.60 -2.11
CA PHE A 20 16.22 -3.27 -0.86
C PHE A 20 15.09 -2.85 0.08
N ALA A 21 14.12 -3.75 0.30
CA ALA A 21 13.11 -3.55 1.31
C ALA A 21 13.85 -3.61 2.65
N GLU A 22 14.14 -2.44 3.23
CA GLU A 22 14.74 -2.36 4.56
C GLU A 22 13.71 -2.88 5.57
N ALA A 23 14.14 -3.87 6.34
CA ALA A 23 13.28 -4.76 7.09
C ALA A 23 13.50 -4.54 8.58
N ALA A 24 12.77 -3.62 9.19
CA ALA A 24 12.86 -3.38 10.62
C ALA A 24 12.25 -4.56 11.40
N THR A 25 12.85 -4.89 12.54
CA THR A 25 12.40 -5.98 13.42
C THR A 25 12.31 -5.51 14.87
N LEU A 26 11.32 -6.05 15.58
CA LEU A 26 11.18 -5.89 17.03
C LEU A 26 11.44 -7.23 17.70
N TYR A 27 12.26 -7.25 18.75
CA TYR A 27 12.54 -8.50 19.45
C TYR A 27 12.80 -8.30 20.94
N LEU A 28 12.60 -9.37 21.70
CA LEU A 28 12.91 -9.41 23.13
C LEU A 28 14.32 -9.94 23.36
N SER A 29 15.05 -9.30 24.29
CA SER A 29 16.37 -9.76 24.71
C SER A 29 16.49 -9.71 26.24
N PRO A 30 16.84 -10.82 26.92
CA PRO A 30 17.16 -12.12 26.33
C PRO A 30 15.92 -12.84 25.77
N ALA A 31 16.08 -13.62 24.70
CA ALA A 31 14.99 -14.38 24.07
C ALA A 31 14.60 -15.65 24.85
N ALA A 32 15.45 -16.10 25.78
CA ALA A 32 15.16 -17.20 26.68
C ALA A 32 15.89 -17.05 28.02
N GLY A 33 15.39 -17.70 29.06
CA GLY A 33 16.00 -17.70 30.40
C GLY A 33 15.34 -18.69 31.35
N ASN A 34 16.07 -19.10 32.38
CA ASN A 34 15.61 -19.99 33.44
C ASN A 34 15.60 -19.24 34.77
N TYR A 35 14.46 -19.21 35.46
CA TYR A 35 14.29 -18.49 36.72
C TYR A 35 13.52 -19.32 37.73
N ASN A 36 13.67 -19.02 39.01
CA ASN A 36 12.87 -19.65 40.07
C ASN A 36 11.70 -18.75 40.46
N VAL A 37 10.61 -19.34 40.93
CA VAL A 37 9.47 -18.59 41.49
C VAL A 37 9.96 -17.60 42.57
N GLY A 38 9.50 -16.35 42.48
CA GLY A 38 9.89 -15.24 43.36
C GLY A 38 10.99 -14.33 42.79
N ASN A 39 11.83 -14.84 41.88
CA ASN A 39 12.92 -14.06 41.28
C ASN A 39 12.41 -12.98 40.34
N SER A 40 13.12 -11.85 40.30
CA SER A 40 12.91 -10.80 39.30
C SER A 40 13.97 -10.86 38.21
N PHE A 41 13.58 -10.58 36.97
CA PHE A 41 14.47 -10.55 35.82
C PHE A 41 14.05 -9.48 34.81
N SER A 42 15.01 -9.00 34.01
CA SER A 42 14.81 -7.90 33.07
C SER A 42 14.80 -8.39 31.63
N VAL A 43 13.85 -7.88 30.85
CA VAL A 43 13.70 -8.17 29.41
C VAL A 43 13.63 -6.86 28.64
N SER A 44 14.57 -6.65 27.74
CA SER A 44 14.64 -5.47 26.87
C SER A 44 13.80 -5.67 25.62
N VAL A 45 13.00 -4.68 25.27
CA VAL A 45 12.32 -4.58 23.97
C VAL A 45 13.25 -3.82 23.03
N ILE A 46 13.76 -4.48 22.00
CA ILE A 46 14.77 -3.93 21.10
C ILE A 46 14.17 -3.68 19.72
N LEU A 47 14.51 -2.52 19.15
CA LEU A 47 14.23 -2.16 17.76
C LEU A 47 15.50 -2.22 16.95
N ASN A 48 15.50 -3.01 15.88
CA ASN A 48 16.54 -2.99 14.86
C ASN A 48 15.95 -2.47 13.56
N THR A 49 16.47 -1.34 13.06
CA THR A 49 15.95 -0.69 11.86
C THR A 49 16.48 -1.27 10.54
N ALA A 50 17.48 -2.17 10.60
CA ALA A 50 18.09 -2.81 9.44
C ALA A 50 18.55 -1.82 8.33
N GLY A 51 19.00 -0.62 8.73
CA GLY A 51 19.46 0.44 7.82
C GLY A 51 18.50 1.61 7.68
N ALA A 52 17.19 1.37 7.86
CA ALA A 52 16.17 2.41 7.74
C ALA A 52 16.28 3.46 8.83
N THR A 53 15.95 4.71 8.49
CA THR A 53 15.75 5.77 9.47
C THR A 53 14.29 5.78 9.90
N ILE A 54 14.01 5.43 11.15
CA ILE A 54 12.66 5.33 11.73
C ILE A 54 12.31 6.57 12.54
N GLY A 55 11.04 6.95 12.51
CA GLY A 55 10.49 8.07 13.26
C GLY A 55 9.56 7.65 14.39
N ALA A 56 8.92 6.47 14.29
CA ALA A 56 7.99 5.99 15.31
C ALA A 56 7.90 4.45 15.37
N ALA A 57 7.52 3.94 16.53
CA ALA A 57 7.21 2.53 16.76
C ALA A 57 6.00 2.37 17.67
N GLU A 58 5.12 1.43 17.33
CA GLU A 58 3.99 0.99 18.14
C GLU A 58 3.90 -0.53 18.12
N ALA A 59 3.66 -1.15 19.27
CA ALA A 59 3.35 -2.58 19.36
C ALA A 59 2.62 -2.90 20.66
N GLU A 60 2.01 -4.09 20.68
CA GLU A 60 1.45 -4.70 21.88
C GLU A 60 2.18 -6.00 22.16
N ILE A 61 2.50 -6.23 23.43
CA ILE A 61 3.19 -7.42 23.91
C ILE A 61 2.24 -8.15 24.85
N ASN A 62 2.03 -9.44 24.59
CA ASN A 62 1.26 -10.34 25.43
C ASN A 62 2.19 -11.12 26.36
N PHE A 63 1.83 -11.23 27.63
CA PHE A 63 2.55 -12.05 28.61
C PHE A 63 1.57 -12.82 29.52
N PRO A 64 1.95 -14.02 30.00
CA PRO A 64 1.10 -14.84 30.85
C PRO A 64 1.06 -14.28 32.28
N SER A 65 -0.01 -13.56 32.63
CA SER A 65 -0.20 -12.93 33.95
C SER A 65 -0.44 -13.92 35.10
N ASP A 66 -0.74 -15.18 34.76
CA ASP A 66 -0.77 -16.33 35.67
C ASP A 66 0.64 -16.70 36.17
N LYS A 67 1.67 -16.45 35.35
CA LYS A 67 3.07 -16.87 35.61
C LYS A 67 4.03 -15.72 35.85
N LEU A 68 3.77 -14.55 35.28
CA LEU A 68 4.63 -13.38 35.35
C LEU A 68 3.86 -12.16 35.87
N ASN A 69 4.48 -11.42 36.76
CA ASN A 69 4.04 -10.08 37.16
C ASN A 69 5.01 -9.03 36.63
N VAL A 70 4.53 -7.84 36.26
CA VAL A 70 5.38 -6.73 35.81
C VAL A 70 5.61 -5.80 37.00
N ASN A 71 6.84 -5.74 37.50
CA ASN A 71 7.19 -4.89 38.63
C ASN A 71 7.37 -3.43 38.19
N SER A 72 8.09 -3.22 37.09
CA SER A 72 8.32 -1.89 36.54
C SER A 72 8.71 -1.95 35.07
N ILE A 73 8.56 -0.81 34.38
CA ILE A 73 9.04 -0.60 33.03
C ILE A 73 9.99 0.61 33.06
N SER A 74 11.28 0.39 32.77
CA SER A 74 12.28 1.46 32.66
C SER A 74 12.42 1.92 31.22
N LYS A 75 12.44 3.25 31.02
CA LYS A 75 12.71 3.90 29.73
C LYS A 75 14.15 4.44 29.64
N ASP A 76 15.01 4.05 30.58
CA ASP A 76 16.39 4.53 30.63
C ASP A 76 17.16 4.04 29.40
N GLY A 77 17.81 4.99 28.69
CA GLY A 77 18.51 4.67 27.44
C GLY A 77 17.59 4.38 26.23
N SER A 78 16.30 4.73 26.30
CA SER A 78 15.36 4.51 25.20
C SER A 78 15.80 5.16 23.89
N VAL A 79 15.66 4.42 22.78
CA VAL A 79 15.81 4.97 21.43
C VAL A 79 14.73 6.01 21.12
N LEU A 80 13.54 5.91 21.73
CA LEU A 80 12.42 6.83 21.58
C LEU A 80 12.47 7.93 22.65
N ASN A 81 12.11 9.15 22.28
CA ASN A 81 12.12 10.29 23.21
C ASN A 81 10.79 11.06 23.26
N LEU A 82 9.81 10.66 22.46
CA LEU A 82 8.45 11.20 22.47
C LEU A 82 7.46 10.06 22.67
N TRP A 83 6.56 10.16 23.64
CA TRP A 83 5.59 9.11 23.94
C TRP A 83 4.16 9.63 23.71
N VAL A 84 3.42 8.96 22.82
CA VAL A 84 1.99 9.20 22.60
C VAL A 84 1.16 8.30 23.52
N VAL A 85 1.63 7.07 23.70
CA VAL A 85 1.13 6.13 24.71
C VAL A 85 2.35 5.58 25.43
N GLU A 86 2.43 5.89 26.72
CA GLU A 86 3.49 5.35 27.58
C GLU A 86 3.38 3.82 27.67
N PRO A 87 4.52 3.10 27.79
CA PRO A 87 4.51 1.66 27.97
C PRO A 87 3.83 1.34 29.31
N THR A 88 2.59 0.87 29.22
CA THR A 88 1.72 0.64 30.39
C THR A 88 1.13 -0.76 30.34
N VAL A 89 0.90 -1.33 31.52
CA VAL A 89 0.34 -2.69 31.66
C VAL A 89 -1.17 -2.57 31.78
N SER A 90 -1.89 -3.29 30.93
CA SER A 90 -3.36 -3.42 30.98
C SER A 90 -3.73 -4.89 30.91
N GLY A 91 -3.94 -5.51 32.08
CA GLY A 91 -4.22 -6.94 32.18
C GLY A 91 -2.99 -7.78 31.85
N ASP A 92 -3.09 -8.61 30.82
CA ASP A 92 -2.04 -9.50 30.29
C ASP A 92 -1.23 -8.87 29.13
N LYS A 93 -1.39 -7.56 28.90
CA LYS A 93 -0.80 -6.83 27.78
C LYS A 93 0.01 -5.62 28.20
N ILE A 94 1.05 -5.34 27.44
CA ILE A 94 1.84 -4.11 27.49
C ILE A 94 1.70 -3.42 26.15
N SER A 95 1.17 -2.21 26.12
CA SER A 95 1.02 -1.41 24.90
C SER A 95 1.91 -0.18 24.95
N PHE A 96 2.48 0.21 23.81
CA PHE A 96 3.27 1.43 23.71
C PHE A 96 3.16 2.06 22.33
N LYS A 97 3.27 3.40 22.30
CA LYS A 97 3.36 4.19 21.07
C LYS A 97 4.32 5.35 21.30
N GLY A 98 5.45 5.33 20.61
CA GLY A 98 6.47 6.36 20.77
C GLY A 98 7.17 6.74 19.47
N GLY A 99 7.88 7.86 19.49
CA GLY A 99 8.60 8.44 18.38
C GLY A 99 10.00 8.90 18.75
N LYS A 100 10.83 9.10 17.72
CA LYS A 100 12.14 9.72 17.80
C LYS A 100 12.17 11.01 16.99
N THR A 101 12.36 12.13 17.67
CA THR A 101 12.60 13.42 16.99
C THR A 101 13.97 13.41 16.32
N GLY A 102 14.04 13.61 15.01
CA GLY A 102 15.28 13.59 14.23
C GLY A 102 15.62 12.24 13.59
N GLY A 103 14.80 11.20 13.81
CA GLY A 103 15.00 9.87 13.26
C GLY A 103 16.00 9.02 14.05
N PHE A 104 15.88 7.70 13.92
CA PHE A 104 16.81 6.71 14.49
C PHE A 104 17.19 5.67 13.42
N SER A 105 18.46 5.31 13.32
CA SER A 105 18.91 4.17 12.52
C SER A 105 19.92 3.36 13.32
N GLY A 106 19.82 2.04 13.25
CA GLY A 106 20.62 1.09 14.02
C GLY A 106 19.77 0.15 14.88
N SER A 107 20.39 -0.43 15.90
CA SER A 107 19.72 -1.30 16.87
C SER A 107 19.83 -0.71 18.27
N GLY A 108 18.73 -0.68 19.02
CA GLY A 108 18.72 -0.16 20.38
C GLY A 108 17.44 -0.48 21.15
N ALA A 109 17.52 -0.37 22.48
CA ALA A 109 16.42 -0.67 23.38
C ALA A 109 15.36 0.44 23.35
N ILE A 110 14.10 0.06 23.24
CA ILE A 110 12.95 0.96 23.41
C ILE A 110 12.66 1.15 24.89
N PHE A 111 12.58 0.07 25.66
CA PHE A 111 12.40 0.07 27.11
C PHE A 111 12.75 -1.31 27.67
N VAL A 112 12.88 -1.39 28.99
CA VAL A 112 13.18 -2.61 29.73
C VAL A 112 12.01 -2.95 30.64
N ILE A 113 11.50 -4.17 30.53
CA ILE A 113 10.43 -4.71 31.38
C ILE A 113 11.08 -5.52 32.49
N ASN A 114 10.75 -5.21 33.75
CA ASN A 114 11.20 -5.98 34.91
C ASN A 114 10.07 -6.92 35.34
N PHE A 115 10.22 -8.20 35.01
CA PHE A 115 9.29 -9.25 35.39
C PHE A 115 9.64 -9.85 36.75
N GLN A 116 8.62 -10.34 37.45
CA GLN A 116 8.74 -11.23 38.60
C GLN A 116 8.05 -12.56 38.30
N ALA A 117 8.76 -13.67 38.56
CA ALA A 117 8.21 -15.01 38.41
C ALA A 117 7.22 -15.32 39.53
N LYS A 118 5.96 -15.60 39.17
CA LYS A 118 4.85 -15.84 40.10
C LYS A 118 4.53 -17.31 40.31
N ALA A 119 4.65 -18.13 39.27
CA ALA A 119 4.32 -19.55 39.30
C ALA A 119 5.21 -20.34 38.34
N ALA A 120 5.43 -21.62 38.65
CA ALA A 120 6.26 -22.49 37.83
C ALA A 120 5.61 -22.80 36.46
N GLY A 121 6.45 -23.08 35.47
CA GLY A 121 6.07 -23.44 34.11
C GLY A 121 6.68 -22.53 33.04
N SER A 122 6.40 -22.86 31.77
CA SER A 122 6.88 -22.09 30.63
C SER A 122 6.03 -20.83 30.42
N ALA A 123 6.67 -19.66 30.39
CA ALA A 123 6.06 -18.36 30.17
C ALA A 123 6.50 -17.81 28.80
N ASN A 124 5.56 -17.71 27.86
CA ASN A 124 5.81 -17.19 26.51
C ASN A 124 5.37 -15.72 26.42
N VAL A 125 6.33 -14.84 26.16
CA VAL A 125 6.07 -13.41 25.95
C VAL A 125 6.21 -13.13 24.45
N SER A 126 5.16 -12.61 23.83
CA SER A 126 5.11 -12.46 22.36
C SER A 126 4.49 -11.13 21.95
N PHE A 127 4.86 -10.67 20.75
CA PHE A 127 4.22 -9.50 20.14
C PHE A 127 2.90 -9.92 19.50
N LEU A 128 1.85 -9.12 19.71
CA LEU A 128 0.57 -9.28 19.05
C LEU A 128 0.64 -8.76 17.60
N ALA A 129 -0.28 -9.27 16.77
CA ALA A 129 -0.44 -8.76 15.41
C ALA A 129 -0.87 -7.29 15.43
N GLY A 130 -0.32 -6.49 14.51
CA GLY A 130 -0.67 -5.07 14.35
C GLY A 130 0.40 -4.08 14.81
N GLY A 131 1.56 -4.55 15.28
CA GLY A 131 2.73 -3.70 15.51
C GLY A 131 3.20 -3.00 14.23
N ARG A 132 3.73 -1.78 14.37
CA ARG A 132 4.19 -0.94 13.25
C ARG A 132 5.47 -0.21 13.63
N VAL A 133 6.39 -0.11 12.68
CA VAL A 133 7.60 0.72 12.76
C VAL A 133 7.58 1.62 11.55
N LEU A 134 7.55 2.93 11.77
CA LEU A 134 7.33 3.93 10.73
C LEU A 134 8.62 4.68 10.41
N THR A 135 8.90 4.90 9.13
CA THR A 135 10.08 5.68 8.67
C THR A 135 10.01 7.15 9.12
N PHE A 136 11.18 7.78 9.30
CA PHE A 136 11.31 9.22 9.57
C PHE A 136 11.28 10.01 8.27
N GLU A 137 10.16 9.93 7.57
CA GLU A 137 9.94 10.62 6.32
C GLU A 137 8.68 11.49 6.41
N ALA A 138 8.53 12.42 5.47
CA ALA A 138 7.35 13.26 5.37
C ALA A 138 6.05 12.42 5.26
N VAL A 139 6.14 11.23 4.65
CA VAL A 139 5.09 10.21 4.64
C VAL A 139 5.64 8.93 5.27
N PRO A 140 5.32 8.64 6.54
CA PRO A 140 5.86 7.46 7.22
C PRO A 140 5.32 6.16 6.63
N VAL A 141 6.23 5.25 6.25
CA VAL A 141 5.89 3.91 5.74
C VAL A 141 6.15 2.87 6.82
N ASN A 142 5.27 1.86 6.92
CA ASN A 142 5.51 0.74 7.83
C ASN A 142 6.60 -0.18 7.26
N VAL A 143 7.71 -0.29 7.98
CA VAL A 143 8.87 -1.12 7.63
C VAL A 143 9.06 -2.31 8.59
N LEU A 144 8.11 -2.55 9.51
CA LEU A 144 8.15 -3.74 10.37
C LEU A 144 7.85 -4.99 9.55
N THR A 145 8.83 -5.90 9.47
CA THR A 145 8.72 -7.15 8.70
C THR A 145 8.65 -8.39 9.58
N GLY A 146 9.10 -8.29 10.83
CA GLY A 146 9.13 -9.42 11.75
C GLY A 146 9.17 -9.00 13.21
N THR A 147 8.61 -9.86 14.06
CA THR A 147 8.71 -9.74 15.52
C THR A 147 9.19 -11.05 16.12
N SER A 148 9.97 -10.99 17.20
CA SER A 148 10.47 -12.17 17.90
C SER A 148 10.25 -12.03 19.41
N GLY A 149 9.42 -12.92 19.95
CA GLY A 149 9.15 -12.99 21.38
C GLY A 149 10.25 -13.69 22.18
N GLY A 150 9.97 -13.95 23.46
CA GLY A 150 10.85 -14.67 24.38
C GLY A 150 10.11 -15.78 25.12
N THR A 151 10.84 -16.84 25.49
CA THR A 151 10.30 -17.96 26.29
C THR A 151 11.13 -18.17 27.54
N TYR A 152 10.52 -18.02 28.70
CA TYR A 152 11.18 -18.13 29.99
C TYR A 152 10.65 -19.32 30.76
N ASN A 153 11.54 -20.18 31.24
CA ASN A 153 11.17 -21.35 32.01
C ASN A 153 11.27 -21.03 33.50
N ILE A 154 10.17 -21.21 34.23
CA ILE A 154 10.11 -20.93 35.67
C ILE A 154 10.10 -22.25 36.43
N ALA A 155 11.13 -22.52 37.21
CA ALA A 155 11.21 -23.67 38.11
C ALA A 155 10.63 -23.33 39.49
N GLU A 156 10.10 -24.33 40.18
CA GLU A 156 9.77 -24.18 41.60
C GLU A 156 11.04 -23.93 42.41
N SER A 157 10.99 -22.98 43.34
CA SER A 157 12.06 -22.80 44.30
C SER A 157 12.05 -24.00 45.24
N ALA A 158 13.21 -24.65 45.45
CA ALA A 158 13.31 -25.76 46.38
C ALA A 158 12.82 -25.32 47.78
N PRO A 159 12.06 -26.16 48.52
CA PRO A 159 11.68 -25.82 49.88
C PRO A 159 12.93 -25.52 50.71
N PRO A 160 12.88 -24.52 51.61
CA PRO A 160 14.02 -24.21 52.47
C PRO A 160 14.45 -25.50 53.20
N PRO A 161 15.75 -25.78 53.31
CA PRO A 161 16.21 -26.95 54.05
C PRO A 161 15.62 -26.88 55.47
N PRO A 162 15.20 -28.01 56.04
CA PRO A 162 14.71 -28.05 57.40
C PRO A 162 15.76 -27.41 58.33
N PRO A 163 15.33 -26.67 59.38
CA PRO A 163 16.26 -26.16 60.40
C PRO A 163 17.18 -27.30 60.85
N PRO A 164 18.50 -27.06 61.03
CA PRO A 164 19.40 -28.09 61.53
C PRO A 164 18.80 -28.71 62.80
N GLU A 165 18.57 -30.03 62.78
CA GLU A 165 18.32 -30.77 64.02
C GLU A 165 19.55 -30.54 64.91
N GLU A 166 19.33 -29.96 66.10
CA GLU A 166 20.32 -29.98 67.18
C GLU A 166 20.63 -31.45 67.50
N LEU A 167 21.72 -31.97 66.94
CA LEU A 167 22.30 -33.22 67.43
C LEU A 167 22.85 -32.95 68.84
N PRO A 168 22.62 -33.85 69.82
CA PRO A 168 23.15 -33.70 71.16
C PRO A 168 24.68 -33.68 71.14
N GLU A 169 25.28 -32.76 71.89
CA GLU A 169 26.73 -32.70 72.13
C GLU A 169 27.23 -34.05 72.69
N GLU A 170 28.03 -34.77 71.90
CA GLU A 170 28.81 -35.91 72.36
C GLU A 170 30.19 -35.39 72.84
N PRO A 171 30.70 -35.88 74.00
CA PRO A 171 31.91 -35.34 74.62
C PRO A 171 33.18 -35.61 73.78
N PRO A 172 34.26 -34.83 74.00
CA PRO A 172 35.42 -34.81 73.12
C PRO A 172 36.19 -36.13 73.21
N VAL A 173 36.33 -36.81 72.07
CA VAL A 173 37.25 -37.94 71.91
C VAL A 173 38.45 -37.47 71.10
N GLU A 174 39.63 -37.74 71.65
CA GLU A 174 40.95 -37.37 71.16
C GLU A 174 41.22 -37.85 69.73
N GLU A 175 41.85 -36.97 68.96
CA GLU A 175 42.32 -37.16 67.59
C GLU A 175 43.64 -37.97 67.58
N PRO A 176 43.75 -39.09 66.84
CA PRO A 176 45.03 -39.67 66.46
C PRO A 176 45.45 -39.25 65.04
N PRO A 177 46.77 -39.20 64.76
CA PRO A 177 47.36 -38.49 63.62
C PRO A 177 47.10 -39.17 62.26
N PRO A 178 47.25 -38.42 61.15
CA PRO A 178 46.82 -38.87 59.82
C PRO A 178 47.77 -39.93 59.25
N PRO A 179 47.25 -41.00 58.62
CA PRO A 179 48.07 -41.82 57.74
C PRO A 179 48.25 -41.16 56.36
N ALA A 180 49.50 -41.20 55.90
CA ALA A 180 50.00 -40.68 54.63
C ALA A 180 49.30 -41.28 53.38
N PRO A 181 49.30 -40.56 52.24
CA PRO A 181 48.59 -40.96 51.04
C PRO A 181 49.32 -42.08 50.30
N PRO A 182 48.64 -43.15 49.85
CA PRO A 182 49.21 -44.06 48.88
C PRO A 182 48.86 -43.61 47.45
N GLY A 183 49.91 -43.26 46.71
CA GLY A 183 50.09 -43.69 45.32
C GLY A 183 49.15 -43.12 44.28
N GLU A 184 49.56 -42.01 43.68
CA GLU A 184 49.20 -41.69 42.30
C GLU A 184 49.69 -42.81 41.38
N GLU A 185 48.77 -43.59 40.82
CA GLU A 185 49.01 -44.29 39.55
C GLU A 185 48.67 -43.33 38.41
N PRO A 186 49.55 -43.18 37.40
CA PRO A 186 49.30 -42.30 36.27
C PRO A 186 48.27 -42.92 35.35
N VAL A 187 47.05 -42.36 35.34
CA VAL A 187 46.07 -42.63 34.29
C VAL A 187 46.52 -41.87 33.02
N PRO A 188 46.81 -42.55 31.90
CA PRO A 188 47.19 -41.88 30.67
C PRO A 188 46.00 -41.11 30.07
N PRO A 189 46.24 -40.05 29.27
CA PRO A 189 45.17 -39.30 28.63
C PRO A 189 44.40 -40.22 27.68
N VAL A 190 43.08 -40.36 27.89
CA VAL A 190 42.19 -40.97 26.91
C VAL A 190 41.99 -39.96 25.78
N GLU A 191 42.73 -40.15 24.70
CA GLU A 191 42.45 -39.52 23.40
C GLU A 191 41.12 -40.07 22.84
N PRO A 192 40.20 -39.22 22.35
CA PRO A 192 39.02 -39.70 21.62
C PRO A 192 39.46 -40.40 20.33
N PRO A 193 38.81 -41.50 19.90
CA PRO A 193 39.20 -42.19 18.68
C PRO A 193 38.94 -41.31 17.45
N GLU A 194 39.99 -41.04 16.68
CA GLU A 194 39.87 -40.55 15.30
C GLU A 194 39.09 -41.58 14.47
N GLN A 195 37.89 -41.21 14.03
CA GLN A 195 37.22 -41.90 12.93
C GLN A 195 37.87 -41.44 11.62
N PRO A 196 38.24 -42.35 10.70
CA PRO A 196 38.75 -41.94 9.41
C PRO A 196 37.60 -41.35 8.59
N VAL A 197 37.59 -40.03 8.44
CA VAL A 197 36.70 -39.36 7.48
C VAL A 197 37.23 -39.68 6.08
N LEU A 198 36.64 -40.67 5.43
CA LEU A 198 36.87 -40.94 4.02
C LEU A 198 36.48 -39.68 3.21
N PRO A 199 37.31 -39.22 2.26
CA PRO A 199 36.96 -38.08 1.43
C PRO A 199 35.68 -38.38 0.64
N ILE A 200 34.74 -37.44 0.70
CA ILE A 200 33.36 -37.47 0.16
C ILE A 200 33.27 -37.99 -1.29
N GLY A 201 34.35 -37.87 -2.07
CA GLY A 201 34.40 -38.38 -3.44
C GLY A 201 34.28 -39.91 -3.59
N LYS A 202 34.82 -40.71 -2.66
CA LYS A 202 34.84 -42.19 -2.81
C LYS A 202 33.55 -42.88 -2.37
N GLN A 203 32.77 -42.26 -1.48
CA GLN A 203 31.46 -42.81 -1.08
C GLN A 203 30.40 -42.66 -2.19
N ILE A 204 30.56 -41.70 -3.10
CA ILE A 204 29.61 -41.48 -4.20
C ILE A 204 29.81 -42.50 -5.33
N GLU A 205 31.04 -42.92 -5.61
CA GLU A 205 31.32 -43.97 -6.63
C GLU A 205 30.80 -45.35 -6.22
N GLU A 206 30.80 -45.66 -4.92
CA GLU A 206 30.32 -46.96 -4.39
C GLU A 206 28.78 -47.06 -4.43
N ILE A 207 28.08 -45.93 -4.30
CA ILE A 207 26.61 -45.86 -4.40
C ILE A 207 26.14 -45.97 -5.86
N ILE A 208 26.87 -45.36 -6.81
CA ILE A 208 26.53 -45.41 -8.24
C ILE A 208 26.76 -46.81 -8.85
N ASN A 209 27.77 -47.55 -8.35
CA ASN A 209 28.11 -48.88 -8.84
C ASN A 209 27.38 -50.01 -8.11
N ASN A 210 26.43 -49.70 -7.23
CA ASN A 210 25.64 -50.72 -6.54
C ASN A 210 24.68 -51.44 -7.52
N PRO A 211 24.75 -52.77 -7.66
CA PRO A 211 23.96 -53.52 -8.64
C PRO A 211 22.44 -53.48 -8.40
N VAL A 212 21.98 -53.08 -7.22
CA VAL A 212 20.56 -52.84 -6.93
C VAL A 212 20.05 -51.57 -7.62
N VAL A 213 20.89 -50.53 -7.72
CA VAL A 213 20.53 -49.25 -8.37
C VAL A 213 20.48 -49.41 -9.90
N GLN A 214 21.37 -50.22 -10.48
CA GLN A 214 21.38 -50.47 -11.92
C GLN A 214 20.17 -51.30 -12.41
N LYS A 215 19.59 -52.16 -11.57
CA LYS A 215 18.39 -52.94 -11.91
C LYS A 215 17.08 -52.14 -11.89
N ILE A 216 17.04 -50.98 -11.22
CA ILE A 216 15.87 -50.09 -11.23
C ILE A 216 15.79 -49.26 -12.52
N VAL A 217 16.94 -49.08 -13.20
CA VAL A 217 17.05 -48.27 -14.43
C VAL A 217 16.69 -49.04 -15.70
N GLN A 218 16.64 -50.38 -15.68
CA GLN A 218 16.44 -51.20 -16.90
C GLN A 218 15.17 -52.07 -16.89
N ASN A 219 14.08 -51.62 -16.24
CA ASN A 219 12.78 -52.30 -16.33
C ASN A 219 11.87 -51.59 -17.36
N PRO A 220 11.42 -52.25 -18.46
CA PRO A 220 10.71 -51.62 -19.58
C PRO A 220 9.18 -51.52 -19.38
N VAL A 221 8.69 -51.40 -18.14
CA VAL A 221 7.25 -51.26 -17.87
C VAL A 221 7.02 -50.00 -17.03
N THR A 222 7.29 -48.82 -17.62
CA THR A 222 6.73 -47.52 -17.21
C THR A 222 7.18 -46.44 -18.21
N GLU A 223 6.75 -46.56 -19.47
CA GLU A 223 7.12 -45.60 -20.53
C GLU A 223 6.35 -44.25 -20.44
N ASN A 224 5.33 -44.15 -19.57
CA ASN A 224 4.45 -42.97 -19.53
C ASN A 224 4.40 -42.17 -18.22
N THR A 225 5.22 -42.49 -17.19
CA THR A 225 5.13 -41.80 -15.88
C THR A 225 6.44 -41.14 -15.42
N VAL A 226 7.56 -41.29 -16.14
CA VAL A 226 8.88 -40.74 -15.75
C VAL A 226 9.35 -39.64 -16.71
N LYS A 227 8.49 -38.63 -16.92
CA LYS A 227 8.87 -37.33 -17.51
C LYS A 227 8.79 -36.16 -16.52
N THR A 228 8.65 -36.48 -15.24
CA THR A 228 8.64 -35.50 -14.15
C THR A 228 9.62 -36.03 -13.12
N VAL A 229 10.49 -35.18 -12.59
CA VAL A 229 11.57 -35.49 -11.63
C VAL A 229 12.86 -36.00 -12.30
N VAL A 230 13.67 -35.06 -12.80
CA VAL A 230 15.02 -34.69 -12.31
C VAL A 230 15.59 -33.74 -13.36
N SER A 231 15.53 -32.43 -13.08
CA SER A 231 16.27 -31.42 -13.83
C SER A 231 16.68 -30.27 -12.91
N VAL A 232 17.71 -30.53 -12.10
CA VAL A 232 18.68 -29.50 -11.73
C VAL A 232 19.97 -29.87 -12.46
N GLY A 233 20.34 -29.10 -13.49
CA GLY A 233 21.64 -29.20 -14.16
C GLY A 233 21.60 -29.38 -15.69
N VAL A 234 21.43 -28.26 -16.41
CA VAL A 234 21.91 -27.92 -17.78
C VAL A 234 22.73 -29.03 -18.50
N GLY A 235 22.46 -29.48 -19.72
CA GLY A 235 21.72 -28.93 -20.86
C GLY A 235 21.96 -29.76 -22.14
N ILE A 236 21.19 -29.46 -23.19
CA ILE A 236 21.33 -29.92 -24.60
C ILE A 236 20.95 -31.40 -24.84
N SER A 237 19.67 -31.66 -25.11
CA SER A 237 19.20 -32.69 -26.06
C SER A 237 17.68 -32.63 -26.26
N ILE A 238 17.16 -31.58 -26.91
CA ILE A 238 15.83 -31.65 -27.56
C ILE A 238 15.89 -30.87 -28.88
N VAL A 239 16.43 -31.49 -29.92
CA VAL A 239 16.17 -31.12 -31.32
C VAL A 239 15.92 -32.42 -32.06
N ALA A 240 14.65 -32.85 -32.17
CA ALA A 240 14.17 -33.80 -33.20
C ALA A 240 12.66 -34.13 -33.08
N GLY A 241 12.02 -33.92 -31.93
CA GLY A 241 10.71 -34.54 -31.64
C GLY A 241 9.48 -33.63 -31.59
N MET A 242 9.53 -32.38 -32.03
CA MET A 242 8.37 -31.47 -31.96
C MET A 242 8.17 -30.68 -33.25
N ALA A 243 7.88 -31.38 -34.34
CA ALA A 243 7.38 -30.79 -35.59
C ALA A 243 5.84 -30.72 -35.66
N GLY A 244 5.13 -30.93 -34.54
CA GLY A 244 3.67 -31.12 -34.57
C GLY A 244 2.87 -30.64 -33.37
N THR A 245 3.42 -29.78 -32.51
CA THR A 245 2.64 -29.16 -31.44
C THR A 245 2.99 -27.69 -31.33
N ILE A 246 1.95 -26.88 -31.23
CA ILE A 246 1.96 -25.42 -31.01
C ILE A 246 3.20 -25.04 -30.20
N PRO A 247 4.08 -24.14 -30.69
CA PRO A 247 5.31 -23.83 -29.98
C PRO A 247 4.94 -23.41 -28.55
N PHE A 248 5.48 -24.12 -27.56
CA PHE A 248 5.21 -23.92 -26.14
C PHE A 248 5.54 -22.48 -25.68
N THR A 249 6.28 -21.73 -26.50
CA THR A 249 6.52 -20.29 -26.38
C THR A 249 5.29 -19.42 -26.69
N ALA A 250 4.27 -19.91 -27.39
CA ALA A 250 3.03 -19.17 -27.62
C ALA A 250 2.06 -19.24 -26.43
N GLY A 251 1.98 -20.38 -25.73
CA GLY A 251 0.96 -20.62 -24.69
C GLY A 251 1.12 -19.77 -23.42
N ILE A 252 2.36 -19.53 -22.97
CA ILE A 252 2.63 -18.73 -21.76
C ILE A 252 2.58 -17.23 -22.06
N PHE A 253 2.97 -16.82 -23.28
CA PHE A 253 2.98 -15.42 -23.66
C PHE A 253 1.64 -14.92 -24.22
N LEU A 254 0.75 -15.80 -24.68
CA LEU A 254 -0.57 -15.40 -25.20
C LEU A 254 -1.45 -14.75 -24.09
N PRO A 255 -1.57 -15.30 -22.87
CA PRO A 255 -2.25 -14.64 -21.76
C PRO A 255 -1.59 -13.31 -21.37
N TYR A 256 -0.25 -13.26 -21.33
CA TYR A 256 0.50 -12.04 -21.03
C TYR A 256 0.28 -10.94 -22.10
N ARG A 257 0.30 -11.32 -23.39
CA ARG A 257 0.04 -10.42 -24.52
C ARG A 257 -1.43 -9.97 -24.57
N ILE A 258 -2.38 -10.85 -24.24
CA ILE A 258 -3.81 -10.51 -24.08
C ILE A 258 -3.99 -9.55 -22.89
N PHE A 259 -3.27 -9.74 -21.80
CA PHE A 259 -3.32 -8.86 -20.64
C PHE A 259 -2.76 -7.46 -20.94
N GLN A 260 -1.66 -7.37 -21.71
CA GLN A 260 -1.13 -6.11 -22.24
C GLN A 260 -2.10 -5.42 -23.23
N PHE A 261 -2.77 -6.22 -24.08
CA PHE A 261 -3.80 -5.76 -25.00
C PHE A 261 -5.00 -5.16 -24.25
N LEU A 262 -5.52 -5.85 -23.22
CA LEU A 262 -6.60 -5.36 -22.36
C LEU A 262 -6.18 -4.07 -21.65
N GLY A 263 -4.97 -4.03 -21.09
CA GLY A 263 -4.41 -2.81 -20.47
C GLY A 263 -4.48 -1.59 -21.38
N THR A 264 -4.29 -1.76 -22.69
CA THR A 264 -4.31 -0.67 -23.68
C THR A 264 -5.72 -0.20 -24.03
N VAL A 265 -6.66 -1.15 -24.20
CA VAL A 265 -8.08 -0.84 -24.47
C VAL A 265 -8.72 -0.14 -23.27
N PHE A 266 -8.37 -0.57 -22.05
CA PHE A 266 -8.92 0.00 -20.81
C PHE A 266 -8.21 1.27 -20.32
N SER A 267 -6.98 1.54 -20.76
CA SER A 267 -6.16 2.68 -20.29
C SER A 267 -6.07 3.83 -21.27
N ARG A 268 -7.13 3.96 -22.06
CA ARG A 268 -7.45 5.20 -22.75
C ARG A 268 -7.52 6.30 -21.70
N LYS A 269 -6.77 7.39 -21.90
CA LYS A 269 -6.93 8.60 -21.10
C LYS A 269 -8.35 9.13 -21.33
N LYS A 270 -9.31 8.68 -20.51
CA LYS A 270 -10.66 9.25 -20.50
C LYS A 270 -10.47 10.72 -20.17
N LYS A 271 -10.98 11.61 -21.01
CA LYS A 271 -10.95 13.04 -20.69
C LYS A 271 -11.71 13.19 -19.37
N LYS A 272 -11.04 13.74 -18.34
CA LYS A 272 -11.66 13.94 -17.04
C LYS A 272 -12.81 14.94 -17.22
N TYR A 273 -13.98 14.57 -16.72
CA TYR A 273 -15.19 15.37 -16.83
C TYR A 273 -15.38 16.27 -15.59
N TRP A 274 -14.36 16.43 -14.78
CA TRP A 274 -14.38 17.19 -13.54
C TRP A 274 -12.95 17.57 -13.17
N GLY A 275 -12.80 18.70 -12.48
CA GLY A 275 -11.61 19.02 -11.72
C GLY A 275 -11.70 18.36 -10.35
N VAL A 276 -10.56 18.25 -9.66
CA VAL A 276 -10.49 17.79 -8.28
C VAL A 276 -9.79 18.86 -7.45
N VAL A 277 -10.40 19.22 -6.33
CA VAL A 277 -9.72 19.98 -5.27
C VAL A 277 -9.09 18.97 -4.33
N TYR A 278 -7.80 19.14 -4.07
CA TYR A 278 -7.04 18.15 -3.32
C TYR A 278 -5.94 18.79 -2.48
N ASP A 279 -5.47 18.04 -1.49
CA ASP A 279 -4.35 18.41 -0.63
C ASP A 279 -3.03 18.25 -1.39
N SER A 280 -2.27 19.34 -1.53
CA SER A 280 -0.98 19.36 -2.21
C SER A 280 0.06 18.40 -1.65
N PHE A 281 -0.05 18.02 -0.37
CA PHE A 281 0.87 17.11 0.30
C PHE A 281 0.40 15.66 0.19
N THR A 282 -0.80 15.35 0.67
CA THR A 282 -1.30 13.96 0.69
C THR A 282 -1.86 13.49 -0.64
N LYS A 283 -2.06 14.42 -1.58
CA LYS A 283 -2.75 14.23 -2.86
C LYS A 283 -4.20 13.76 -2.71
N GLN A 284 -4.77 13.87 -1.50
CA GLN A 284 -6.11 13.40 -1.23
C GLN A 284 -7.15 14.42 -1.66
N PRO A 285 -8.28 13.97 -2.22
CA PRO A 285 -9.38 14.87 -2.52
C PRO A 285 -9.96 15.51 -1.26
N LEU A 286 -10.34 16.77 -1.35
CA LEU A 286 -10.87 17.56 -0.24
C LEU A 286 -12.36 17.82 -0.36
N ASP A 287 -13.09 17.59 0.74
CA ASP A 287 -14.53 17.80 0.82
C ASP A 287 -15.02 18.21 2.23
N PRO A 288 -15.86 19.26 2.36
CA PRO A 288 -16.36 20.16 1.31
C PRO A 288 -15.46 21.39 1.07
N VAL A 289 -15.27 21.75 -0.20
CA VAL A 289 -14.63 23.01 -0.61
C VAL A 289 -15.61 23.86 -1.42
N TYR A 290 -15.77 25.13 -1.03
CA TYR A 290 -16.66 26.09 -1.69
C TYR A 290 -15.89 26.91 -2.74
N LEU A 291 -16.17 26.63 -4.01
CA LEU A 291 -15.54 27.24 -5.16
C LEU A 291 -16.44 28.34 -5.74
N VAL A 292 -15.83 29.48 -6.06
CA VAL A 292 -16.48 30.63 -6.69
C VAL A 292 -15.80 30.93 -8.01
N LEU A 293 -16.53 30.82 -9.10
CA LEU A 293 -16.07 31.25 -10.41
C LEU A 293 -16.37 32.73 -10.57
N LYS A 294 -15.33 33.53 -10.82
CA LYS A 294 -15.41 34.97 -11.05
C LYS A 294 -14.99 35.31 -12.48
N ASN A 295 -15.59 36.38 -13.03
CA ASN A 295 -15.13 36.94 -14.31
C ASN A 295 -13.85 37.77 -14.10
N LYS A 296 -13.23 38.22 -15.19
CA LYS A 296 -12.09 39.15 -15.17
C LYS A 296 -12.34 40.39 -14.29
N GLU A 297 -13.57 40.89 -14.24
CA GLU A 297 -13.98 42.06 -13.45
C GLU A 297 -14.17 41.75 -11.95
N GLY A 298 -14.05 40.48 -11.54
CA GLY A 298 -14.19 40.03 -10.16
C GLY A 298 -15.62 39.70 -9.72
N THR A 299 -16.62 39.89 -10.59
CA THR A 299 -18.01 39.54 -10.31
C THR A 299 -18.20 38.03 -10.19
N GLU A 300 -18.90 37.58 -9.14
CA GLU A 300 -19.26 36.17 -8.94
C GLU A 300 -20.25 35.70 -10.03
N THR A 301 -19.88 34.71 -10.82
CA THR A 301 -20.70 34.20 -11.93
C THR A 301 -21.39 32.89 -11.57
N LYS A 302 -20.65 31.96 -10.95
CA LYS A 302 -21.17 30.64 -10.53
C LYS A 302 -20.46 30.17 -9.27
N THR A 303 -21.16 29.39 -8.45
CA THR A 303 -20.58 28.76 -7.25
C THR A 303 -20.78 27.25 -7.31
N LYS A 304 -19.84 26.48 -6.75
CA LYS A 304 -19.94 25.01 -6.69
C LYS A 304 -19.26 24.49 -5.42
N ILE A 305 -19.86 23.50 -4.79
CA ILE A 305 -19.24 22.75 -3.68
C ILE A 305 -18.73 21.42 -4.26
N THR A 306 -17.59 20.94 -3.75
CA THR A 306 -17.05 19.62 -4.08
C THR A 306 -17.97 18.49 -3.59
N ASP A 307 -17.78 17.30 -4.14
CA ASP A 307 -18.36 16.06 -3.58
C ASP A 307 -17.36 15.32 -2.67
N LEU A 308 -17.76 14.19 -2.08
CA LEU A 308 -16.92 13.35 -1.20
C LEU A 308 -15.56 12.94 -1.80
N ASN A 309 -15.41 13.01 -3.13
CA ASN A 309 -14.18 12.70 -3.85
C ASN A 309 -13.47 13.99 -4.34
N GLY A 310 -13.80 15.15 -3.77
CA GLY A 310 -13.21 16.45 -4.09
C GLY A 310 -13.52 16.95 -5.49
N ARG A 311 -14.45 16.31 -6.20
CA ARG A 311 -14.70 16.58 -7.62
C ARG A 311 -15.58 17.81 -7.77
N PHE A 312 -15.32 18.61 -8.81
CA PHE A 312 -16.13 19.77 -9.16
C PHE A 312 -16.13 20.01 -10.67
N GLY A 313 -16.98 20.95 -11.11
CA GLY A 313 -17.06 21.29 -12.52
C GLY A 313 -17.86 22.55 -12.79
N PHE A 314 -17.36 23.39 -13.70
CA PHE A 314 -18.07 24.56 -14.20
C PHE A 314 -18.31 24.44 -15.70
N LEU A 315 -19.58 24.54 -16.10
CA LEU A 315 -19.97 24.72 -17.50
C LEU A 315 -20.10 26.22 -17.78
N VAL A 316 -19.30 26.74 -18.69
CA VAL A 316 -19.19 28.20 -18.91
C VAL A 316 -19.22 28.55 -20.40
N SER A 317 -19.60 29.80 -20.68
CA SER A 317 -19.52 30.38 -22.02
C SER A 317 -18.09 30.87 -22.30
N PRO A 318 -17.75 31.19 -23.56
CA PRO A 318 -16.47 31.83 -23.87
C PRO A 318 -16.25 33.10 -23.06
N GLY A 319 -15.04 33.29 -22.54
CA GLY A 319 -14.69 34.41 -21.66
C GLY A 319 -13.39 34.18 -20.91
N GLU A 320 -13.01 35.16 -20.09
CA GLU A 320 -11.87 35.09 -19.17
C GLU A 320 -12.40 34.96 -17.73
N TYR A 321 -11.98 33.91 -17.03
CA TYR A 321 -12.47 33.58 -15.68
C TYR A 321 -11.32 33.23 -14.75
N TYR A 322 -11.53 33.36 -13.44
CA TYR A 322 -10.66 32.79 -12.42
C TYR A 322 -11.51 32.13 -11.33
N ILE A 323 -10.93 31.19 -10.59
CA ILE A 323 -11.60 30.47 -9.50
C ILE A 323 -11.02 30.95 -8.17
N ASP A 324 -11.92 31.28 -7.25
CA ASP A 324 -11.62 31.69 -5.89
C ASP A 324 -12.26 30.72 -4.88
N ILE A 325 -11.75 30.69 -3.64
CA ILE A 325 -12.15 29.73 -2.60
C ILE A 325 -12.62 30.48 -1.36
N LYS A 326 -13.94 30.46 -1.11
CA LYS A 326 -14.60 31.37 -0.15
C LYS A 326 -14.37 31.01 1.33
N ASN A 327 -13.99 29.76 1.63
CA ASN A 327 -13.89 29.25 3.00
C ASN A 327 -12.45 29.06 3.45
N LEU A 328 -11.49 29.77 2.86
CA LEU A 328 -10.07 29.56 3.13
C LEU A 328 -9.55 30.54 4.17
N ALA A 329 -8.87 30.05 5.21
CA ALA A 329 -8.33 30.94 6.23
C ALA A 329 -7.02 31.59 5.79
N SER A 330 -6.87 32.85 6.16
CA SER A 330 -5.66 33.62 5.90
C SER A 330 -4.70 33.63 7.09
N SER A 331 -5.18 33.29 8.29
CA SER A 331 -4.42 33.29 9.56
C SER A 331 -4.93 32.19 10.51
N GLU A 332 -4.13 31.81 11.51
CA GLU A 332 -4.47 30.76 12.49
C GLU A 332 -5.62 31.16 13.43
N GLN A 333 -5.75 32.46 13.72
CA GLN A 333 -6.85 33.00 14.52
C GLN A 333 -8.22 32.92 13.80
N ASP A 334 -8.24 33.08 12.47
CA ASP A 334 -9.47 33.07 11.65
C ASP A 334 -10.22 31.73 11.69
N TYR A 335 -9.55 30.64 12.07
CA TYR A 335 -10.13 29.28 12.09
C TYR A 335 -11.27 29.13 13.10
N ILE A 336 -11.14 29.78 14.26
CA ILE A 336 -12.05 29.61 15.40
C ILE A 336 -13.29 30.49 15.21
N GLU A 337 -13.13 31.67 14.61
CA GLU A 337 -14.19 32.67 14.48
C GLU A 337 -15.10 32.44 13.26
N VAL A 338 -14.54 31.96 12.14
CA VAL A 338 -15.27 31.93 10.84
C VAL A 338 -15.46 30.52 10.28
N ARG A 339 -15.02 29.46 10.99
CA ARG A 339 -15.11 28.05 10.56
C ARG A 339 -14.50 27.80 9.16
N LYS A 340 -13.40 28.49 8.85
CA LYS A 340 -12.67 28.34 7.58
C LYS A 340 -11.85 27.04 7.54
N THR A 341 -11.58 26.49 6.36
CA THR A 341 -10.76 25.29 6.16
C THR A 341 -9.27 25.61 6.36
N ARG A 342 -8.52 24.67 6.97
CA ARG A 342 -7.08 24.77 7.32
C ARG A 342 -6.13 24.66 6.13
N TYR A 343 -6.46 25.37 5.07
CA TYR A 343 -5.76 25.31 3.79
C TYR A 343 -5.38 26.71 3.31
N LYS A 344 -4.43 26.77 2.37
CA LYS A 344 -3.99 27.97 1.68
C LYS A 344 -4.03 27.78 0.17
N PHE A 345 -4.40 28.85 -0.52
CA PHE A 345 -4.53 28.96 -1.98
C PHE A 345 -4.04 30.36 -2.37
N PRO A 346 -3.30 30.50 -3.49
CA PRO A 346 -2.77 29.41 -4.32
C PRO A 346 -1.71 28.56 -3.61
N SER A 347 -1.44 27.37 -4.15
CA SER A 347 -0.41 26.48 -3.62
C SER A 347 0.97 27.13 -3.78
N THR A 348 1.73 27.14 -2.71
CA THR A 348 3.15 27.53 -2.69
C THR A 348 4.07 26.33 -2.89
N LYS A 349 3.61 25.13 -2.50
CA LYS A 349 4.34 23.87 -2.61
C LYS A 349 4.42 23.35 -4.04
N ILE A 350 3.34 23.51 -4.82
CA ILE A 350 3.27 23.06 -6.21
C ILE A 350 3.13 24.29 -7.09
N LYS A 351 4.07 24.52 -8.01
CA LYS A 351 4.04 25.66 -8.94
C LYS A 351 3.89 25.23 -10.41
N GLY A 352 4.10 23.95 -10.70
CA GLY A 352 4.00 23.41 -12.05
C GLY A 352 2.56 23.24 -12.53
N SER A 353 2.39 23.01 -13.83
CA SER A 353 1.09 22.67 -14.43
C SER A 353 0.67 21.21 -14.20
N LYS A 354 1.56 20.39 -13.64
CA LYS A 354 1.35 18.97 -13.35
C LYS A 354 2.11 18.57 -12.10
N ASP A 355 1.63 17.50 -11.49
CA ASP A 355 2.18 16.84 -10.32
C ASP A 355 2.07 15.32 -10.52
N GLU A 356 2.48 14.54 -9.52
CA GLU A 356 2.58 13.08 -9.55
C GLU A 356 1.26 12.38 -9.93
N LEU A 357 0.12 12.90 -9.45
CA LEU A 357 -1.21 12.30 -9.65
C LEU A 357 -2.15 13.14 -10.52
N TYR A 358 -2.09 14.47 -10.41
CA TYR A 358 -2.98 15.38 -11.10
C TYR A 358 -2.24 16.16 -12.19
N ASP A 359 -2.94 16.36 -13.32
CA ASP A 359 -2.49 17.18 -14.45
C ASP A 359 -3.32 18.47 -14.50
N ASP A 360 -2.95 19.45 -15.30
CA ASP A 360 -3.72 20.69 -15.54
C ASP A 360 -4.05 21.43 -14.22
N LEU A 361 -3.00 21.73 -13.45
CA LEU A 361 -3.09 22.37 -12.14
C LEU A 361 -3.35 23.86 -12.26
N TYR A 362 -4.21 24.36 -11.37
CA TYR A 362 -4.65 25.75 -11.31
C TYR A 362 -4.10 26.45 -10.07
N HIS A 363 -3.50 27.62 -10.27
CA HIS A 363 -2.83 28.40 -9.22
C HIS A 363 -3.36 29.83 -9.10
N GLY A 364 -4.61 30.07 -9.52
CA GLY A 364 -5.26 31.37 -9.42
C GLY A 364 -5.12 32.27 -10.64
N GLU A 365 -4.51 31.78 -11.73
CA GLU A 365 -4.37 32.53 -12.98
C GLU A 365 -5.70 32.76 -13.73
N LEU A 366 -5.67 33.64 -14.73
CA LEU A 366 -6.82 33.86 -15.62
C LEU A 366 -6.93 32.75 -16.67
N ILE A 367 -8.06 32.07 -16.68
CA ILE A 367 -8.41 30.98 -17.60
C ILE A 367 -9.12 31.58 -18.82
N LYS A 368 -8.52 31.44 -20.00
CA LYS A 368 -9.11 31.90 -21.26
C LYS A 368 -9.87 30.79 -21.96
N ILE A 369 -11.16 31.00 -22.19
CA ILE A 369 -12.06 30.01 -22.79
C ILE A 369 -12.52 30.54 -24.14
N LYS A 370 -12.01 29.94 -25.23
CA LYS A 370 -12.31 30.34 -26.61
C LYS A 370 -13.66 29.79 -27.09
N ASP A 371 -13.91 28.52 -26.82
CA ASP A 371 -15.17 27.85 -27.11
C ASP A 371 -15.87 27.51 -25.81
N PRO A 372 -17.21 27.46 -25.78
CA PRO A 372 -17.88 27.13 -24.54
C PRO A 372 -17.48 25.73 -24.11
N ALA A 373 -16.78 25.69 -22.99
CA ALA A 373 -16.05 24.54 -22.52
C ALA A 373 -16.42 24.24 -21.07
N PHE A 374 -16.10 23.01 -20.70
CA PHE A 374 -16.21 22.56 -19.34
C PHE A 374 -14.86 22.76 -18.66
N ILE A 375 -14.83 23.48 -17.54
CA ILE A 375 -13.62 23.69 -16.74
C ILE A 375 -13.41 22.46 -15.85
N SER A 376 -12.34 21.70 -16.13
CA SER A 376 -11.95 20.46 -15.43
C SER A 376 -10.53 20.51 -14.85
N ILE A 377 -10.06 21.69 -14.49
CA ILE A 377 -8.71 21.91 -13.94
C ILE A 377 -8.63 21.44 -12.47
N ASN A 378 -7.47 20.96 -12.04
CA ASN A 378 -7.30 20.49 -10.66
C ASN A 378 -6.72 21.61 -9.79
N ILE A 379 -7.17 21.70 -8.54
CA ILE A 379 -6.83 22.79 -7.63
C ILE A 379 -6.08 22.21 -6.42
N PRO A 380 -4.75 22.37 -6.33
CA PRO A 380 -3.98 21.99 -5.15
C PRO A 380 -4.15 23.02 -4.03
N LEU A 381 -4.39 22.54 -2.80
CA LEU A 381 -4.43 23.35 -1.59
C LEU A 381 -3.31 22.97 -0.63
N ASP A 382 -2.66 23.97 -0.02
CA ASP A 382 -1.59 23.73 0.94
C ASP A 382 -2.15 23.61 2.35
N PRO A 383 -1.94 22.49 3.06
CA PRO A 383 -2.38 22.38 4.46
C PRO A 383 -1.55 23.35 5.32
N VAL A 384 -2.24 24.16 6.12
CA VAL A 384 -1.64 25.11 7.07
C VAL A 384 -1.39 24.45 8.43
N GLY A 385 -2.10 23.36 8.75
CA GLY A 385 -1.91 22.60 9.97
C GLY A 385 -2.60 21.23 9.95
N PHE A 386 -2.38 20.45 11.00
CA PHE A 386 -2.95 19.11 11.13
C PHE A 386 -4.46 19.17 11.42
N ASN A 387 -5.26 18.38 10.68
CA ASN A 387 -6.70 18.30 10.82
C ASN A 387 -7.14 16.86 11.11
N TRP A 388 -7.55 16.59 12.36
CA TRP A 388 -8.02 15.27 12.81
C TRP A 388 -9.28 14.79 12.04
N ASN A 389 -10.15 15.71 11.62
CA ASN A 389 -11.41 15.37 10.95
C ASN A 389 -11.18 14.79 9.54
N GLU A 390 -10.20 15.31 8.81
CA GLU A 390 -9.86 14.81 7.47
C GLU A 390 -9.20 13.43 7.53
N ILE A 391 -8.44 13.15 8.59
CA ILE A 391 -7.84 11.85 8.82
C ILE A 391 -8.89 10.83 9.26
N ALA A 392 -9.87 11.19 10.09
CA ALA A 392 -10.96 10.27 10.44
C ALA A 392 -11.82 9.90 9.21
N LYS A 393 -12.07 10.87 8.30
CA LYS A 393 -12.74 10.61 7.02
C LYS A 393 -11.93 9.71 6.07
N LYS A 394 -10.60 9.61 6.26
CA LYS A 394 -9.70 8.75 5.47
C LYS A 394 -10.03 7.27 5.59
N GLU A 395 -10.62 6.84 6.71
CA GLU A 395 -11.01 5.44 6.93
C GLU A 395 -12.23 5.02 6.08
N VAL A 396 -13.06 5.99 5.68
CA VAL A 396 -14.26 5.78 4.85
C VAL A 396 -13.95 5.92 3.34
N SER A 397 -13.01 6.79 2.97
CA SER A 397 -12.62 7.00 1.58
C SER A 397 -11.74 5.87 1.05
N ARG A 398 -12.13 5.23 -0.06
CA ARG A 398 -11.33 4.18 -0.74
C ARG A 398 -10.09 4.74 -1.49
N PHE A 399 -9.72 5.99 -1.23
CA PHE A 399 -8.66 6.69 -1.95
C PHE A 399 -7.28 6.31 -1.38
N ASN A 400 -6.59 5.42 -2.10
CA ASN A 400 -5.21 5.04 -1.81
C ASN A 400 -4.29 5.64 -2.87
N TYR A 401 -3.45 6.61 -2.47
CA TYR A 401 -2.54 7.33 -3.35
C TYR A 401 -1.61 6.39 -4.17
N HIS A 402 -0.96 5.42 -3.53
CA HIS A 402 -0.06 4.49 -4.24
C HIS A 402 -0.81 3.64 -5.26
N TRP A 403 -2.03 3.21 -4.92
CA TRP A 403 -2.87 2.45 -5.82
C TRP A 403 -3.36 3.29 -7.01
N GLU A 404 -3.70 4.56 -6.79
CA GLU A 404 -4.06 5.49 -7.86
C GLU A 404 -2.88 5.80 -8.80
N LEU A 405 -1.67 5.95 -8.25
CA LEU A 405 -0.45 6.05 -9.06
C LEU A 405 -0.20 4.78 -9.88
N PHE A 406 -0.32 3.61 -9.25
CA PHE A 406 -0.18 2.34 -9.96
C PHE A 406 -1.17 2.24 -11.12
N LYS A 407 -2.46 2.51 -10.89
CA LYS A 407 -3.48 2.54 -11.96
C LYS A 407 -3.15 3.51 -13.08
N ARG A 408 -2.55 4.67 -12.77
CA ARG A 408 -2.17 5.69 -13.76
C ARG A 408 -1.02 5.21 -14.65
N TRP A 409 0.04 4.67 -14.05
CA TRP A 409 1.30 4.39 -14.74
C TRP A 409 1.36 2.98 -15.32
N PHE A 410 0.91 1.97 -14.57
CA PHE A 410 1.03 0.55 -14.93
C PHE A 410 0.55 0.24 -16.35
N PRO A 411 -0.61 0.74 -16.83
CA PRO A 411 -1.05 0.35 -18.14
C PRO A 411 -0.29 1.03 -19.29
N THR A 412 0.19 2.25 -19.05
CA THR A 412 1.06 2.95 -20.01
C THR A 412 2.37 2.19 -20.14
N PHE A 413 2.95 1.79 -18.99
CA PHE A 413 4.14 0.95 -18.94
C PHE A 413 3.91 -0.41 -19.62
N ALA A 414 2.83 -1.12 -19.30
CA ALA A 414 2.47 -2.41 -19.88
C ALA A 414 2.30 -2.33 -21.41
N PHE A 415 1.75 -1.22 -21.92
CA PHE A 415 1.62 -1.00 -23.36
C PHE A 415 2.96 -0.82 -24.05
N TYR A 416 3.83 0.08 -23.58
CA TYR A 416 5.12 0.33 -24.23
C TYR A 416 6.06 -0.86 -24.11
N THR A 417 6.05 -1.58 -22.99
CA THR A 417 6.78 -2.86 -22.86
C THR A 417 6.26 -3.90 -23.85
N GLY A 418 4.93 -4.03 -23.99
CA GLY A 418 4.30 -4.88 -25.00
C GLY A 418 4.66 -4.50 -26.44
N LEU A 419 4.68 -3.20 -26.75
CA LEU A 419 5.08 -2.65 -28.06
C LEU A 419 6.52 -3.02 -28.39
N VAL A 420 7.46 -2.77 -27.47
CA VAL A 420 8.88 -3.11 -27.65
C VAL A 420 9.06 -4.62 -27.85
N LEU A 421 8.39 -5.44 -27.04
CA LEU A 421 8.43 -6.90 -27.20
C LEU A 421 7.84 -7.33 -28.55
N ALA A 422 6.73 -6.75 -28.99
CA ALA A 422 6.12 -7.08 -30.27
C ALA A 422 7.07 -6.80 -31.44
N PHE A 423 7.75 -5.66 -31.45
CA PHE A 423 8.76 -5.35 -32.47
C PHE A 423 10.01 -6.22 -32.36
N PHE A 424 10.45 -6.55 -31.13
CA PHE A 424 11.55 -7.49 -30.91
C PHE A 424 11.23 -8.86 -31.53
N PHE A 425 10.08 -9.44 -31.21
CA PHE A 425 9.67 -10.74 -31.77
C PHE A 425 9.42 -10.68 -33.27
N LEU A 426 8.91 -9.57 -33.80
CA LEU A 426 8.77 -9.35 -35.24
C LEU A 426 10.12 -9.38 -35.96
N PHE A 427 11.17 -8.80 -35.35
CA PHE A 427 12.51 -8.72 -35.92
C PHE A 427 13.27 -10.06 -35.86
N PHE A 428 13.21 -10.76 -34.72
CA PHE A 428 13.97 -12.01 -34.52
C PHE A 428 13.24 -13.26 -35.02
N GLU A 429 11.90 -13.28 -34.97
CA GLU A 429 11.08 -14.44 -35.33
C GLU A 429 9.89 -13.99 -36.21
N PRO A 430 10.11 -13.68 -37.51
CA PRO A 430 9.06 -13.24 -38.42
C PRO A 430 8.11 -14.40 -38.78
N ASN A 431 7.18 -14.70 -37.88
CA ASN A 431 6.05 -15.61 -38.09
C ASN A 431 4.78 -14.78 -38.34
N THR A 432 3.82 -15.33 -39.11
CA THR A 432 2.48 -14.77 -39.33
C THR A 432 1.87 -14.21 -38.05
N PHE A 433 1.97 -14.91 -36.93
CA PHE A 433 1.46 -14.43 -35.64
C PHE A 433 2.15 -13.15 -35.14
N ASN A 434 3.48 -13.07 -35.19
CA ASN A 434 4.23 -11.89 -34.75
C ASN A 434 4.02 -10.70 -35.69
N ILE A 435 3.87 -10.96 -37.00
CA ILE A 435 3.48 -9.94 -38.00
C ILE A 435 2.09 -9.38 -37.67
N THR A 436 1.10 -10.25 -37.44
CA THR A 436 -0.24 -9.82 -37.03
C THR A 436 -0.20 -9.00 -35.74
N MET A 437 0.57 -9.44 -34.72
CA MET A 437 0.72 -8.70 -33.48
C MET A 437 1.37 -7.33 -33.66
N GLY A 438 2.40 -7.22 -34.52
CA GLY A 438 3.00 -5.94 -34.88
C GLY A 438 1.98 -4.95 -35.43
N TRP A 439 1.13 -5.39 -36.37
CA TRP A 439 0.05 -4.56 -36.91
C TRP A 439 -1.01 -4.18 -35.86
N VAL A 440 -1.38 -5.10 -34.97
CA VAL A 440 -2.30 -4.81 -33.85
C VAL A 440 -1.72 -3.72 -32.95
N TYR A 441 -0.45 -3.83 -32.56
CA TYR A 441 0.21 -2.84 -31.71
C TYR A 441 0.36 -1.47 -32.40
N ILE A 442 0.64 -1.43 -33.71
CA ILE A 442 0.64 -0.19 -34.50
C ILE A 442 -0.76 0.44 -34.52
N GLY A 443 -1.80 -0.36 -34.78
CA GLY A 443 -3.19 0.11 -34.74
C GLY A 443 -3.59 0.66 -33.37
N LEU A 444 -3.19 -0.02 -32.29
CA LEU A 444 -3.41 0.45 -30.92
C LEU A 444 -2.62 1.73 -30.61
N PHE A 445 -1.38 1.85 -31.09
CA PHE A 445 -0.59 3.07 -30.96
C PHE A 445 -1.27 4.25 -31.66
N ALA A 446 -1.77 4.04 -32.88
CA ALA A 446 -2.55 5.04 -33.61
C ALA A 446 -3.84 5.41 -32.85
N LEU A 447 -4.62 4.42 -32.40
CA LEU A 447 -5.84 4.65 -31.61
C LEU A 447 -5.55 5.42 -30.30
N ARG A 448 -4.42 5.14 -29.63
CA ARG A 448 -3.99 5.83 -28.41
C ARG A 448 -3.56 7.27 -28.68
N SER A 449 -2.93 7.52 -29.83
CA SER A 449 -2.42 8.83 -30.21
C SER A 449 -3.52 9.76 -30.74
N PHE A 450 -4.42 9.25 -31.57
CA PHE A 450 -5.49 10.05 -32.17
C PHE A 450 -6.75 10.13 -31.30
N GLY A 451 -7.14 9.02 -30.66
CA GLY A 451 -8.27 8.93 -29.72
C GLY A 451 -9.64 9.30 -30.30
N PHE A 452 -10.71 8.92 -29.59
CA PHE A 452 -12.06 9.43 -29.86
C PHE A 452 -12.47 10.41 -28.76
N ARG A 453 -12.93 11.61 -29.15
CA ARG A 453 -13.37 12.64 -28.19
C ARG A 453 -14.75 12.25 -27.62
N GLN A 454 -14.82 12.01 -26.32
CA GLN A 454 -16.11 11.82 -25.63
C GLN A 454 -16.70 13.17 -25.16
N LYS A 455 -18.02 13.33 -25.26
CA LYS A 455 -18.76 14.55 -24.90
C LYS A 455 -18.93 14.65 -23.38
N SER A 456 -18.56 15.79 -22.80
CA SER A 456 -18.57 15.99 -21.34
C SER A 456 -19.86 16.58 -20.77
N TRP A 457 -20.83 16.92 -21.62
CA TRP A 457 -22.10 17.57 -21.25
C TRP A 457 -23.29 16.92 -21.98
N GLY A 458 -24.48 17.02 -21.39
CA GLY A 458 -25.74 16.64 -22.04
C GLY A 458 -26.43 17.85 -22.68
N LEU A 459 -27.40 17.60 -23.56
CA LEU A 459 -28.29 18.62 -24.13
C LEU A 459 -29.73 18.36 -23.69
N VAL A 460 -30.47 19.43 -23.42
CA VAL A 460 -31.93 19.40 -23.29
C VAL A 460 -32.51 19.88 -24.62
N LEU A 461 -33.25 19.00 -25.28
CA LEU A 461 -33.80 19.21 -26.62
C LEU A 461 -35.31 18.99 -26.59
N ASP A 462 -36.05 19.80 -27.31
CA ASP A 462 -37.47 19.54 -27.58
C ASP A 462 -37.61 18.30 -28.47
N LYS A 463 -38.47 17.35 -28.09
CA LYS A 463 -38.69 16.09 -28.83
C LYS A 463 -39.20 16.31 -30.27
N LYS A 464 -39.99 17.35 -30.52
CA LYS A 464 -40.58 17.63 -31.84
C LYS A 464 -39.64 18.44 -32.73
N THR A 465 -39.13 19.54 -32.21
CA THR A 465 -38.33 20.48 -33.00
C THR A 465 -36.84 20.14 -33.02
N LYS A 466 -36.37 19.27 -32.10
CA LYS A 466 -34.95 19.00 -31.83
C LYS A 466 -34.13 20.26 -31.51
N LYS A 467 -34.79 21.37 -31.20
CA LYS A 467 -34.14 22.62 -30.82
C LYS A 467 -33.74 22.56 -29.34
N PRO A 468 -32.62 23.20 -28.96
CA PRO A 468 -32.19 23.24 -27.58
C PRO A 468 -33.10 24.13 -26.71
N LEU A 469 -33.41 23.63 -25.51
CA LEU A 469 -34.17 24.33 -24.49
C LEU A 469 -33.22 25.14 -23.59
N ALA A 470 -32.99 26.39 -23.98
CA ALA A 470 -32.11 27.33 -23.28
C ALA A 470 -32.58 27.62 -21.85
N PHE A 471 -31.65 27.75 -20.91
CA PHE A 471 -31.90 28.18 -19.51
C PHE A 471 -32.91 27.34 -18.72
N SER A 472 -33.21 26.12 -19.18
CA SER A 472 -33.99 25.14 -18.42
C SER A 472 -33.27 24.73 -17.12
N ILE A 473 -34.05 24.40 -16.08
CA ILE A 473 -33.53 23.90 -14.80
C ILE A 473 -33.66 22.39 -14.78
N ILE A 474 -32.62 21.70 -14.33
CA ILE A 474 -32.65 20.26 -14.07
C ILE A 474 -32.54 20.05 -12.57
N LYS A 475 -33.58 19.46 -11.98
CA LYS A 475 -33.60 18.98 -10.59
C LYS A 475 -33.22 17.51 -10.56
N VAL A 476 -32.28 17.16 -9.69
CA VAL A 476 -31.75 15.80 -9.53
C VAL A 476 -32.26 15.20 -8.23
N PHE A 477 -32.82 14.01 -8.30
CA PHE A 477 -33.35 13.24 -7.18
C PHE A 477 -32.64 11.89 -7.09
N PRO A 478 -32.32 11.38 -5.89
CA PRO A 478 -32.00 9.97 -5.73
C PRO A 478 -33.23 9.13 -6.10
N ALA A 479 -33.02 7.99 -6.78
CA ALA A 479 -34.11 7.10 -7.15
C ALA A 479 -34.95 6.70 -5.93
N GLY A 480 -36.28 6.85 -6.03
CA GLY A 480 -37.21 6.50 -4.95
C GLY A 480 -37.38 7.57 -3.86
N THR A 481 -36.81 8.77 -4.02
CA THR A 481 -36.98 9.88 -3.07
C THR A 481 -37.37 11.18 -3.78
N ASP A 482 -38.12 12.05 -3.10
CA ASP A 482 -38.50 13.37 -3.62
C ASP A 482 -37.59 14.51 -3.13
N ALA A 483 -36.51 14.16 -2.41
CA ALA A 483 -35.51 15.13 -1.97
C ALA A 483 -34.62 15.58 -3.15
N VAL A 484 -34.58 16.88 -3.42
CA VAL A 484 -33.70 17.46 -4.43
C VAL A 484 -32.27 17.51 -3.89
N ILE A 485 -31.36 16.71 -4.45
CA ILE A 485 -29.92 16.78 -4.09
C ILE A 485 -29.27 17.99 -4.77
N GLN A 486 -29.57 18.20 -6.05
CA GLN A 486 -28.88 19.20 -6.86
C GLN A 486 -29.82 19.86 -7.88
N ARG A 487 -29.56 21.14 -8.15
CA ARG A 487 -30.16 21.91 -9.24
C ARG A 487 -29.05 22.37 -10.19
N THR A 488 -29.25 22.18 -11.48
CA THR A 488 -28.34 22.67 -12.54
C THR A 488 -29.15 23.51 -13.52
N ILE A 489 -28.59 24.63 -13.96
CA ILE A 489 -29.19 25.48 -15.01
C ILE A 489 -28.48 25.20 -16.33
N CYS A 490 -29.27 25.01 -17.39
CA CYS A 490 -28.80 24.85 -18.75
C CYS A 490 -28.30 26.19 -19.33
N ASP A 491 -27.36 26.14 -20.26
CA ASP A 491 -26.90 27.34 -20.94
C ASP A 491 -27.85 27.80 -22.07
N LYS A 492 -27.46 28.86 -22.80
CA LYS A 492 -28.20 29.40 -23.95
C LYS A 492 -28.39 28.41 -25.12
N VAL A 493 -27.67 27.29 -25.12
CA VAL A 493 -27.73 26.24 -26.14
C VAL A 493 -28.27 24.93 -25.52
N GLY A 494 -28.94 25.02 -24.36
CA GLY A 494 -29.58 23.87 -23.70
C GLY A 494 -28.59 22.85 -23.13
N ARG A 495 -27.30 23.18 -22.99
CA ARG A 495 -26.30 22.26 -22.43
C ARG A 495 -26.36 22.26 -20.91
N TYR A 496 -26.18 21.08 -20.34
CA TYR A 496 -26.10 20.90 -18.91
C TYR A 496 -24.95 19.97 -18.52
N PHE A 497 -24.50 20.14 -17.27
CA PHE A 497 -23.54 19.25 -16.63
C PHE A 497 -23.99 18.95 -15.22
N ILE A 498 -24.07 17.66 -14.90
CA ILE A 498 -24.42 17.17 -13.57
C ILE A 498 -23.32 16.20 -13.14
N LEU A 499 -22.59 16.61 -12.11
CA LEU A 499 -21.73 15.75 -11.32
C LEU A 499 -22.58 15.13 -10.21
N ALA A 500 -22.54 13.81 -10.10
CA ALA A 500 -23.26 13.06 -9.08
C ALA A 500 -22.40 11.86 -8.63
N GLU A 501 -22.75 11.24 -7.51
CA GLU A 501 -22.09 10.00 -7.10
C GLU A 501 -22.50 8.84 -8.00
N SER A 502 -21.85 7.69 -7.85
CA SER A 502 -22.28 6.49 -8.57
C SER A 502 -23.59 6.00 -7.97
N GLY A 503 -24.66 5.99 -8.76
CA GLY A 503 -25.99 5.68 -8.27
C GLY A 503 -27.06 5.76 -9.35
N VAL A 504 -28.30 5.62 -8.91
CA VAL A 504 -29.49 5.72 -9.76
C VAL A 504 -30.21 7.01 -9.39
N TYR A 505 -30.51 7.83 -10.39
CA TYR A 505 -31.09 9.15 -10.20
C TYR A 505 -32.30 9.36 -11.11
N ASP A 506 -33.20 10.20 -10.64
CA ASP A 506 -34.29 10.76 -11.41
C ASP A 506 -33.99 12.23 -11.72
N LEU A 507 -34.30 12.66 -12.94
CA LEU A 507 -34.11 14.03 -13.41
C LEU A 507 -35.45 14.65 -13.78
N LEU A 508 -35.78 15.81 -13.21
CA LEU A 508 -36.92 16.63 -13.63
C LEU A 508 -36.40 17.85 -14.39
N VAL A 509 -36.85 18.00 -15.62
CA VAL A 509 -36.56 19.18 -16.45
C VAL A 509 -37.70 20.18 -16.29
N GLU A 510 -37.35 21.40 -15.92
CA GLU A 510 -38.23 22.55 -15.84
C GLU A 510 -37.84 23.57 -16.91
N GLU A 511 -38.83 24.03 -17.66
CA GLU A 511 -38.65 25.04 -18.70
C GLU A 511 -39.15 26.38 -18.16
N LYS A 512 -38.45 27.46 -18.51
CA LYS A 512 -38.90 28.81 -18.20
C LYS A 512 -40.02 29.19 -19.17
N LYS A 513 -41.25 29.32 -18.67
CA LYS A 513 -42.40 29.83 -19.43
C LYS A 513 -42.85 31.15 -18.83
N ALA A 514 -42.76 32.23 -19.60
CA ALA A 514 -42.93 33.60 -19.12
C ALA A 514 -42.01 33.91 -17.93
N GLU A 515 -42.56 34.10 -16.73
CA GLU A 515 -41.80 34.44 -15.51
C GLU A 515 -41.54 33.24 -14.58
N GLU A 516 -42.22 32.11 -14.80
CA GLU A 516 -42.13 30.95 -13.90
C GLU A 516 -41.50 29.72 -14.58
N TYR A 517 -40.89 28.87 -13.75
CA TYR A 517 -40.37 27.58 -14.18
C TYR A 517 -41.44 26.51 -14.01
N GLN A 518 -41.81 25.84 -15.11
CA GLN A 518 -42.81 24.78 -15.10
C GLN A 518 -42.16 23.42 -15.39
N PRO A 519 -42.53 22.36 -14.66
CA PRO A 519 -42.05 21.01 -14.93
C PRO A 519 -42.55 20.53 -16.28
N VAL A 520 -41.63 20.05 -17.13
CA VAL A 520 -41.98 19.54 -18.45
C VAL A 520 -41.92 18.02 -18.50
N LYS A 521 -40.86 17.43 -17.93
CA LYS A 521 -40.67 15.97 -17.97
C LYS A 521 -39.76 15.45 -16.89
N LYS A 522 -40.16 14.31 -16.30
CA LYS A 522 -39.34 13.52 -15.37
C LYS A 522 -38.77 12.30 -16.09
N TYR A 523 -37.48 12.07 -15.93
CA TYR A 523 -36.77 10.87 -16.36
C TYR A 523 -36.39 10.09 -15.12
N SER A 524 -36.73 8.81 -15.08
CA SER A 524 -36.43 7.96 -13.94
C SER A 524 -35.38 6.89 -14.26
N ASN A 525 -34.73 6.38 -13.22
CA ASN A 525 -33.77 5.27 -13.30
C ASN A 525 -32.53 5.54 -14.16
N LEU A 526 -32.00 6.76 -14.14
CA LEU A 526 -30.77 7.11 -14.83
C LEU A 526 -29.56 6.65 -14.02
N ILE A 527 -28.86 5.64 -14.53
CA ILE A 527 -27.68 5.04 -13.91
C ILE A 527 -26.44 5.87 -14.23
N THR A 528 -25.71 6.23 -13.18
CA THR A 528 -24.41 6.90 -13.26
C THR A 528 -23.33 5.97 -12.70
N LYS A 529 -22.46 5.43 -13.57
CA LYS A 529 -21.28 4.64 -13.13
C LYS A 529 -20.01 5.47 -13.00
N THR A 530 -19.92 6.56 -13.78
CA THR A 530 -18.72 7.40 -13.90
C THR A 530 -18.81 8.70 -13.11
N GLY A 531 -19.87 8.86 -12.31
CA GLY A 531 -20.15 10.07 -11.53
C GLY A 531 -20.60 11.30 -12.34
N VAL A 532 -21.02 11.13 -13.60
CA VAL A 532 -21.51 12.22 -14.44
C VAL A 532 -22.76 11.79 -15.18
N LEU A 533 -23.76 12.67 -15.20
CA LEU A 533 -24.96 12.58 -16.03
C LEU A 533 -24.84 13.54 -17.21
N ASN A 534 -24.60 12.99 -18.40
CA ASN A 534 -24.36 13.74 -19.65
C ASN A 534 -25.20 13.22 -20.83
N LYS A 535 -26.35 12.58 -20.57
CA LYS A 535 -27.24 12.08 -21.64
C LYS A 535 -28.02 13.22 -22.28
N ASP A 536 -28.29 13.12 -23.57
CA ASP A 536 -29.19 14.07 -24.21
C ASP A 536 -30.64 13.77 -23.79
N LEU A 537 -31.34 14.78 -23.25
CA LEU A 537 -32.70 14.71 -22.72
C LEU A 537 -33.65 15.29 -23.76
N PHE A 538 -34.54 14.43 -24.29
CA PHE A 538 -35.57 14.82 -25.25
C PHE A 538 -36.89 15.03 -24.52
N VAL A 539 -37.26 16.28 -24.33
CA VAL A 539 -38.39 16.70 -23.53
C VAL A 539 -39.65 16.64 -24.37
#